data_AF-A0A356M2D8-F1
#
_entry.id   AF-A0A356M2D8-F1
#
_cell.length_a   1.000
_cell.length_b   1.000
_cell.length_c   1.000
_cell.angle_alpha   90.00
_cell.angle_beta   90.00
_cell.angle_gamma   90.00
#
_symmetry.space_group_name_H-M   'P 1'
#
loop_
_entity.id
_entity.type
_entity.pdbx_description
1 polymer ?
#
loop_
_entity_poly.entity_id
_entity_poly.type
_entity_poly.pdbx_seq_one_letter_code
_entity_poly.pdbx_strand_id
1 'polypeptide(L)' 'MKALVKTANGAGQMALLERPVPEIRADEVLVQVHSCGICGTDLKIYDGSFACDTPVIVGHEFA' A
#
# COMPACT_ATOMS: atom_id res chain seq x y z
N MET A 1 -1.85 -5.34 -11.60
CA MET A 1 -2.84 -4.72 -10.72
C MET A 1 -2.25 -3.43 -10.19
N LYS A 2 -3.03 -2.36 -10.18
CA LYS A 2 -2.57 -1.04 -9.73
C LYS A 2 -2.46 -1.04 -8.21
N ALA A 3 -1.34 -0.55 -7.69
CA ALA A 3 -1.09 -0.40 -6.26
C ALA A 3 -0.42 0.93 -5.95
N LEU A 4 -0.83 1.58 -4.85
CA LEU A 4 -0.12 2.72 -4.31
C LEU A 4 1.03 2.22 -3.43
N VAL A 5 2.27 2.50 -3.85
CA VAL A 5 3.47 1.93 -3.24
C VAL A 5 4.32 3.04 -2.63
N LYS A 6 4.68 2.91 -1.36
CA LYS A 6 5.81 3.64 -0.77
C LYS A 6 7.10 3.02 -1.29
N THR A 7 7.79 3.70 -2.19
CA THR A 7 8.90 3.13 -2.97
C THR A 7 10.24 3.14 -2.23
N ALA A 8 10.44 4.10 -1.33
CA ALA A 8 11.65 4.27 -0.53
C ALA A 8 11.35 5.10 0.73
N ASN A 9 12.32 5.18 1.65
CA ASN A 9 12.22 6.06 2.82
C ASN A 9 12.24 7.55 2.42
N GLY A 10 11.60 8.40 3.22
CA GLY A 10 11.58 9.85 3.03
C GLY A 10 10.29 10.38 2.40
N ALA A 11 10.07 11.69 2.50
CA ALA A 11 8.85 12.35 2.04
C ALA A 11 8.63 12.19 0.53
N GLY A 12 7.38 11.98 0.12
CA GLY A 12 6.97 11.96 -1.29
C GLY A 12 7.41 10.73 -2.07
N GLN A 13 8.11 9.77 -1.45
CA GLN A 13 8.53 8.50 -2.08
C GLN A 13 7.35 7.54 -2.24
N MET A 14 6.34 7.94 -2.99
CA MET A 14 5.11 7.19 -3.21
C MET A 14 4.69 7.27 -4.67
N ALA A 15 4.35 6.12 -5.26
CA ALA A 15 3.99 6.04 -6.67
C ALA A 15 2.87 5.02 -6.89
N LEU A 16 2.02 5.28 -7.89
CA LEU A 16 1.07 4.31 -8.40
C LEU A 16 1.82 3.39 -9.38
N LEU A 17 1.93 2.10 -9.06
CA LEU A 17 2.68 1.13 -9.85
C LEU A 17 1.80 -0.05 -10.26
N GLU A 18 2.17 -0.71 -11.35
CA GLU A 18 1.63 -2.04 -11.69
C GLU A 18 2.40 -3.13 -10.93
N ARG A 19 1.66 -4.06 -10.32
CA ARG A 19 2.18 -5.21 -9.58
C ARG A 19 1.52 -6.50 -10.04
N PRO A 20 2.20 -7.66 -9.94
CA PRO A 20 1.55 -8.94 -10.17
C PRO A 20 0.42 -9.14 -9.15
N VAL A 21 -0.62 -9.87 -9.55
CA VAL A 21 -1.61 -10.38 -8.60
C VAL A 21 -0.92 -11.44 -7.73
N PRO A 22 -1.03 -11.37 -6.39
CA PRO A 22 -0.36 -12.32 -5.52
C PRO A 22 -0.99 -13.71 -5.63
N GLU A 23 -0.14 -14.74 -5.54
CA GLU A 23 -0.57 -16.12 -5.32
C GLU A 23 -0.83 -16.33 -3.82
N ILE A 24 -1.86 -17.10 -3.48
CA ILE A 24 -2.27 -17.34 -2.08
C ILE A 24 -1.94 -18.76 -1.64
N ARG A 25 -1.70 -18.92 -0.34
CA ARG A 25 -1.63 -20.23 0.34
C ARG A 25 -3.02 -20.75 0.70
N ALA A 26 -3.07 -21.97 1.24
CA ALA A 26 -4.32 -22.65 1.58
C ALA A 26 -5.14 -21.95 2.67
N ASP A 27 -4.52 -21.15 3.52
CA ASP A 27 -5.10 -20.43 4.66
C ASP A 27 -5.26 -18.92 4.42
N GLU A 28 -5.02 -18.47 3.18
CA GLU A 28 -5.11 -17.07 2.77
C GLU A 28 -6.32 -16.85 1.85
N VAL A 29 -6.77 -15.60 1.76
CA VAL A 29 -7.83 -15.20 0.81
C VAL A 29 -7.29 -14.13 -0.13
N LEU A 30 -7.64 -14.25 -1.41
CA LEU A 30 -7.36 -13.22 -2.41
C LEU A 30 -8.59 -12.31 -2.52
N VAL A 31 -8.42 -11.04 -2.12
CA VAL A 31 -9.50 -10.04 -2.15
C VAL A 31 -9.34 -9.15 -3.37
N GLN A 32 -10.38 -9.06 -4.20
CA GLN A 32 -10.47 -8.01 -5.21
C GLN A 32 -10.98 -6.73 -4.54
N VAL A 33 -10.06 -5.87 -4.11
CA VAL A 33 -10.38 -4.59 -3.48
C VAL A 33 -11.15 -3.71 -4.47
N HIS A 34 -12.37 -3.32 -4.10
CA HIS A 34 -13.21 -2.42 -4.88
C HIS A 34 -12.87 -0.95 -4.55
N SER A 35 -12.61 -0.66 -3.28
CA SER A 35 -12.27 0.68 -2.81
C SER A 35 -11.35 0.64 -1.58
N CYS A 36 -10.48 1.63 -1.43
CA CYS A 36 -9.68 1.85 -0.23
C CYS A 36 -9.73 3.34 0.15
N GLY A 37 -10.05 3.60 1.42
CA GLY A 37 -9.96 4.92 2.04
C GLY A 37 -8.51 5.36 2.22
N ILE A 38 -8.34 6.67 2.40
CA ILE A 38 -7.07 7.30 2.77
C ILE A 38 -7.20 7.77 4.22
N CYS A 39 -6.41 7.17 5.09
CA CYS A 39 -6.33 7.52 6.50
C CYS A 39 -5.26 8.59 6.74
N GLY A 40 -5.35 9.31 7.86
CA GLY A 40 -4.28 10.21 8.30
C GLY A 40 -2.92 9.52 8.46
N THR A 41 -2.88 8.21 8.73
CA THR A 41 -1.64 7.43 8.77
C THR A 41 -1.00 7.31 7.38
N ASP A 42 -1.78 7.15 6.31
CA ASP A 42 -1.23 7.08 4.95
C ASP A 42 -0.57 8.42 4.56
N LEU A 43 -1.13 9.54 5.02
CA LEU A 43 -0.53 10.87 4.84
C LEU A 43 0.81 11.03 5.58
N LYS A 44 0.89 10.53 6.82
CA LYS A 44 2.14 10.52 7.59
C LYS A 44 3.19 9.57 6.99
N ILE A 45 2.76 8.46 6.39
CA ILE A 45 3.63 7.59 5.61
C ILE A 45 4.14 8.35 4.38
N TYR A 46 3.28 9.08 3.68
CA TYR A 46 3.66 9.89 2.51
C TYR A 46 4.68 10.97 2.87
N ASP A 47 4.44 11.78 3.91
CA ASP A 47 5.35 12.85 4.35
C ASP A 47 6.61 12.35 5.09
N GLY A 48 6.65 11.06 5.44
CA GLY A 48 7.80 10.42 6.06
C GLY A 48 7.89 10.59 7.59
N SER A 49 6.86 11.18 8.23
CA SER A 49 6.75 11.29 9.69
C SER A 49 6.32 9.98 10.36
N PHE A 50 5.84 9.00 9.59
CA PHE A 50 5.56 7.65 10.05
C PHE A 50 6.50 6.64 9.37
N ALA A 51 7.23 5.89 10.18
CA ALA A 51 8.15 4.86 9.70
C ALA A 51 7.38 3.62 9.23
N CYS A 52 7.75 3.09 8.07
CA CYS A 52 7.28 1.82 7.54
C CYS A 52 8.41 1.18 6.73
N ASP A 53 8.35 -0.15 6.57
CA ASP A 53 9.30 -0.85 5.71
C ASP A 53 9.09 -0.43 4.26
N THR A 54 10.17 -0.20 3.52
CA THR A 54 10.09 0.17 2.10
C THR A 54 10.91 -0.78 1.23
N PRO A 55 10.39 -1.21 0.06
CA PRO A 55 9.12 -0.81 -0.55
C PRO A 55 7.88 -1.53 0.02
N VAL A 56 6.74 -0.82 0.16
CA VAL A 56 5.48 -1.40 0.68
C VAL A 56 4.24 -0.85 -0.03
N ILE A 57 3.22 -1.69 -0.22
CA ILE A 57 1.88 -1.26 -0.67
C ILE A 57 1.13 -0.71 0.56
N VAL A 58 0.64 0.53 0.46
CA VAL A 58 -0.10 1.19 1.55
C VAL A 58 -1.62 1.02 1.40
N GLY A 59 -2.38 1.48 2.39
CA GLY A 59 -3.83 1.37 2.45
C GLY A 59 -4.29 0.23 3.36
N HIS A 60 -5.06 0.59 4.38
CA HIS A 60 -5.54 -0.33 5.42
C HIS A 60 -7.04 -0.17 5.73
N GLU A 61 -7.76 0.58 4.89
CA GLU A 61 -9.20 0.85 5.03
C GLU A 61 -9.92 0.47 3.74
N PHE A 62 -10.11 -0.83 3.48
CA PHE A 62 -10.63 -1.30 2.19
C PHE A 62 -11.90 -2.16 2.29
N ALA A 63 -12.61 -2.22 1.16
CA ALA A 63 -13.76 -3.10 0.90
C ALA A 63 -13.69 -3.62 -0.54
#